data_AF-A0A345CUR2-F1
#
_entry.id   AF-A0A345CUR2-F1
#
_cell.length_a   1.000
_cell.length_b   1.000
_cell.length_c   1.000
_cell.angle_alpha   90.00
_cell.angle_beta   90.00
_cell.angle_gamma   90.00
#
_symmetry.space_group_name_H-M   'P 1'
#
loop_
_entity.id
_entity.type
_entity.pdbx_description
1 polymer ?
#
loop_
_entity_poly.entity_id
_entity_poly.type
_entity_poly.pdbx_seq_one_letter_code
_entity_poly.pdbx_strand_id
1 'polypeptide(L)' 'MTKKTAHTQITITQIYRAVASSTAIETGVSVQRIEQQLKKNQAQAKAVGLAR' A
#
# COMPACT_ATOMS: atom_id res chain seq x y z
N MET A 1 18.92 7.59 31.01
CA MET A 1 18.09 6.52 30.43
C MET A 1 17.93 6.78 28.93
N THR A 2 18.69 6.10 28.08
CA THR A 2 18.51 6.18 26.63
C THR A 2 17.31 5.31 26.25
N LYS A 3 16.19 5.94 25.86
CA LYS A 3 15.05 5.22 25.29
C LYS A 3 15.50 4.66 23.93
N LYS A 4 15.86 3.37 23.87
CA LYS A 4 15.93 2.65 22.60
C LYS A 4 14.55 2.78 21.95
N THR A 5 14.47 3.56 20.88
CA THR A 5 13.31 3.59 20.01
C THR A 5 13.13 2.17 19.48
N ALA A 6 12.11 1.47 19.97
CA ALA A 6 11.71 0.19 19.40
C ALA A 6 11.37 0.45 17.93
N HIS A 7 12.17 -0.08 17.02
CA HIS A 7 11.87 -0.01 15.58
C HIS A 7 10.56 -0.75 15.37
N THR A 8 9.48 0.01 15.20
CA THR A 8 8.16 -0.58 14.93
C THR A 8 8.22 -1.17 13.54
N GLN A 9 8.00 -2.48 13.44
CA GLN A 9 7.97 -3.17 12.16
C GLN A 9 6.87 -2.57 11.30
N ILE A 10 7.24 -1.97 10.16
CA ILE A 10 6.27 -1.46 9.19
C ILE A 10 5.68 -2.64 8.42
N THR A 11 4.35 -2.75 8.45
CA THR A 11 3.61 -3.77 7.71
C THR A 11 3.43 -3.34 6.25
N ILE A 12 3.33 -4.32 5.35
CA ILE A 12 3.03 -4.07 3.93
C ILE A 12 1.71 -3.28 3.80
N THR A 13 0.70 -3.58 4.62
CA THR A 13 -0.57 -2.83 4.64
C THR A 13 -0.37 -1.34 4.91
N GLN A 14 0.52 -0.96 5.83
CA GLN A 14 0.81 0.45 6.10
C GLN A 14 1.46 1.14 4.90
N ILE A 15 2.36 0.45 4.18
CA ILE A 15 2.98 0.96 2.95
C ILE A 15 1.92 1.14 1.87
N TYR A 16 1.03 0.16 1.67
CA TYR A 16 -0.05 0.26 0.70
C TYR A 16 -0.99 1.43 1.00
N ARG A 17 -1.35 1.66 2.27
CA ARG A 17 -2.16 2.82 2.67
C ARG A 17 -1.46 4.14 2.38
N ALA A 18 -0.15 4.24 2.66
CA ALA A 18 0.62 5.44 2.39
C ALA A 18 0.69 5.75 0.89
N VAL A 19 0.95 4.74 0.06
CA VAL A 19 0.98 4.87 -1.41
C VAL A 19 -0.39 5.26 -1.97
N ALA A 20 -1.47 4.62 -1.49
CA ALA A 20 -2.82 4.97 -1.92
C ALA A 20 -3.18 6.42 -1.55
N SER A 21 -2.75 6.87 -0.38
CA SER A 21 -3.00 8.23 0.11
C SER A 21 -2.21 9.28 -0.69
N SER A 22 -0.92 9.07 -0.92
CA SER A 22 -0.11 10.00 -1.73
C SER A 22 -0.60 10.08 -3.17
N THR A 23 -0.98 8.94 -3.75
CA THR A 23 -1.55 8.87 -5.11
C THR A 23 -2.89 9.59 -5.17
N ALA A 24 -3.74 9.48 -4.16
CA ALA A 24 -5.01 10.18 -4.11
C ALA A 24 -4.83 11.71 -4.07
N ILE A 25 -3.83 12.19 -3.32
CA ILE A 25 -3.49 13.62 -3.27
C ILE A 25 -3.00 14.10 -4.63
N GLU A 26 -2.07 13.36 -5.25
CA GLU A 26 -1.47 13.74 -6.53
C GLU A 26 -2.48 13.71 -7.69
N THR A 27 -3.33 12.68 -7.72
CA THR A 27 -4.24 12.45 -8.86
C THR A 27 -5.65 13.00 -8.65
N GLY A 28 -6.00 13.44 -7.44
CA GLY A 28 -7.35 13.86 -7.07
C GLY A 28 -8.39 12.71 -7.06
N VAL A 29 -7.97 11.46 -7.27
CA VAL A 29 -8.84 10.29 -7.25
C VAL A 29 -9.05 9.81 -5.82
N SER A 30 -10.25 9.34 -5.49
CA SER A 30 -10.54 8.82 -4.15
C SER A 30 -9.66 7.63 -3.78
N VAL A 31 -9.18 7.60 -2.54
CA VAL A 31 -8.36 6.51 -1.98
C VAL A 31 -9.03 5.15 -2.19
N GLN A 32 -10.35 5.07 -1.97
CA GLN A 32 -11.11 3.82 -2.15
C GLN A 32 -11.01 3.26 -3.57
N ARG A 33 -11.03 4.11 -4.60
CA ARG A 33 -10.91 3.68 -6.00
C ARG A 33 -9.50 3.17 -6.29
N ILE A 34 -8.48 3.82 -5.74
CA ILE A 34 -7.08 3.42 -5.89
C ILE A 34 -6.83 2.07 -5.19
N GLU A 35 -7.36 1.86 -3.98
CA GLU A 35 -7.27 0.58 -3.26
C GLU A 35 -7.96 -0.55 -4.02
N GLN A 36 -9.14 -0.30 -4.59
CA GLN A 36 -9.83 -1.27 -5.44
C GLN A 36 -9.01 -1.63 -6.69
N GLN A 37 -8.36 -0.65 -7.31
CA GLN A 37 -7.51 -0.90 -8.49
C GLN A 37 -6.26 -1.69 -8.12
N LEU A 38 -5.60 -1.35 -7.00
CA LEU A 38 -4.44 -2.10 -6.48
C LEU A 38 -4.79 -3.57 -6.25
N LYS A 39 -5.96 -3.85 -5.66
CA LYS A 39 -6.44 -5.22 -5.45
C LYS A 39 -6.64 -5.98 -6.76
N LYS A 40 -7.21 -5.33 -7.78
CA LYS A 40 -7.37 -5.93 -9.12
C LYS A 40 -6.02 -6.22 -9.77
N ASN A 41 -5.09 -5.26 -9.71
CA ASN A 41 -3.75 -5.42 -10.27
C ASN A 41 -3.00 -6.57 -9.57
N GLN A 42 -3.14 -6.70 -8.25
CA GLN A 42 -2.56 -7.83 -7.51
C GLN A 42 -3.16 -9.17 -7.94
N ALA A 43 -4.48 -9.25 -8.09
CA ALA A 43 -5.15 -10.47 -8.55
C ALA A 43 -4.71 -10.86 -9.97
N GLN A 44 -4.57 -9.88 -10.87
CA GLN A 44 -4.07 -10.10 -12.23
C GLN A 44 -2.62 -10.56 -12.21
N ALA A 45 -1.74 -9.87 -11.45
CA ALA A 45 -0.35 -10.26 -11.31
C ALA A 45 -0.19 -11.67 -10.73
N LYS A 46 -1.06 -12.07 -9.80
CA LYS A 46 -1.10 -13.45 -9.28
C LYS A 46 -1.54 -14.45 -10.34
N ALA A 47 -2.56 -14.10 -11.14
CA ALA A 47 -3.05 -14.97 -12.22
C ALA A 47 -1.98 -15.24 -13.29
N VAL A 48 -1.10 -14.26 -13.55
CA VAL A 48 0.03 -14.42 -14.49
C VAL A 48 1.35 -14.85 -13.82
N GLY A 49 1.33 -15.22 -12.54
CA GLY A 49 2.52 -15.70 -11.80
C GLY A 49 3.58 -14.63 -11.51
N LEU A 50 3.27 -13.35 -11.72
CA LEU A 50 4.16 -12.21 -11.47
C LEU A 50 4.14 -11.74 -10.00
N ALA A 51 3.11 -12.10 -9.24
CA ALA A 51 2.99 -11.82 -7.81
C ALA A 51 2.69 -13.10 -7.02
N ARG A 52 3.14 -13.13 -5.76
CA ARG A 52 2.97 -14.24 -4.82
C ARG A 52 1.70 -14.06 -3.98
#